data_AF-A0A0H5DGC8-F1
#
_entry.id   AF-A0A0H5DGC8-F1
#
_cell.length_a   1.000
_cell.length_b   1.000
_cell.length_c   1.000
_cell.angle_alpha   90.00
_cell.angle_beta   90.00
_cell.angle_gamma   90.00
#
_symmetry.space_group_name_H-M   'P 1'
#
loop_
_entity.id
_entity.type
_entity.pdbx_description
1 polymer ?
#
loop_
_entity_poly.entity_id
_entity_poly.type
_entity_poly.pdbx_seq_one_letter_code
_entity_poly.pdbx_strand_id
1 'polypeptide(L)'
;MRPVIALLTPPEHPTGEARLLAAALRLAGARVVKQPWTQPIDRDYVDGIVIVGSEVAEQPEITADNVVPFAQFQSHGWSVVLPPHLLDLLRHDSGSQIPVLAVNGGCQWLNLARGGSIYNDAAAFYGVDLDTRLMARQEVSLISTSGLRRVMDRLELEVNCTVNQAVSVLGRGLQVVGRDSKGMIQAVEDPHHAFFVGVQWAPEYLLHKRAQRRLLRAFVRAASAIETDAEVPHQDQRTG
;
A
#
# COMPACT_ATOMS: atom_id res chain seq x y z
N MET A 1 -21.92 -6.24 -7.69
CA MET A 1 -21.79 -7.50 -6.91
C MET A 1 -20.86 -7.27 -5.71
N ARG A 2 -20.44 -8.28 -4.91
CA ARG A 2 -19.35 -8.06 -3.92
C ARG A 2 -18.01 -8.03 -4.66
N PRO A 3 -17.18 -6.98 -4.52
CA PRO A 3 -15.94 -6.88 -5.27
C PRO A 3 -14.94 -7.94 -4.82
N VAL A 4 -14.18 -8.46 -5.78
CA VAL A 4 -13.13 -9.46 -5.62
C VAL A 4 -11.82 -8.76 -5.34
N ILE A 5 -11.31 -8.94 -4.13
CA ILE A 5 -10.05 -8.35 -3.70
C ILE A 5 -8.96 -9.41 -3.67
N ALA A 6 -7.91 -9.20 -4.45
CA ALA A 6 -6.68 -9.95 -4.33
C ALA A 6 -5.85 -9.42 -3.16
N LEU A 7 -5.66 -10.25 -2.13
CA LEU A 7 -4.75 -9.97 -1.03
C LEU A 7 -3.41 -10.67 -1.31
N LEU A 8 -2.42 -9.89 -1.70
CA LEU A 8 -1.08 -10.35 -2.01
C LEU A 8 -0.23 -10.38 -0.75
N THR A 9 0.40 -11.52 -0.50
CA THR A 9 1.29 -11.71 0.65
C THR A 9 2.65 -12.27 0.22
N PRO A 10 3.73 -12.01 0.98
CA PRO A 10 4.98 -12.72 0.80
C PRO A 10 4.78 -14.23 1.01
N PRO A 11 5.58 -15.10 0.36
CA PRO A 11 5.52 -16.55 0.53
C PRO A 11 5.72 -17.00 1.99
N GLU A 12 6.52 -16.25 2.75
CA GLU A 12 6.98 -16.64 4.10
C GLU A 12 6.26 -15.89 5.23
N HIS A 13 5.30 -15.02 4.91
CA HIS A 13 4.70 -14.12 5.89
C HIS A 13 3.83 -14.87 6.93
N PRO A 14 3.84 -14.46 8.22
CA PRO A 14 2.95 -15.02 9.22
C PRO A 14 1.50 -14.90 8.77
N THR A 15 0.84 -16.05 8.66
CA THR A 15 -0.53 -16.18 8.13
C THR A 15 -1.57 -15.41 8.96
N GLY A 16 -1.25 -14.99 10.19
CA GLY A 16 -2.14 -14.30 11.11
C GLY A 16 -2.58 -12.91 10.65
N GLU A 17 -1.63 -12.02 10.30
CA GLU A 17 -1.95 -10.63 9.93
C GLU A 17 -2.80 -10.58 8.66
N ALA A 18 -2.37 -11.33 7.64
CA ALA A 18 -3.12 -11.49 6.40
C ALA A 18 -4.51 -12.13 6.62
N ARG A 19 -4.70 -12.99 7.63
CA ARG A 19 -6.04 -13.51 8.01
C ARG A 19 -6.89 -12.41 8.63
N LEU A 20 -6.32 -11.59 9.49
CA LEU A 20 -7.04 -10.47 10.11
C LEU A 20 -7.43 -9.42 9.08
N LEU A 21 -6.52 -9.02 8.19
CA LEU A 21 -6.82 -8.07 7.12
C LEU A 21 -7.86 -8.63 6.14
N ALA A 22 -7.75 -9.91 5.76
CA ALA A 22 -8.78 -10.55 4.92
C ALA A 22 -10.16 -10.57 5.62
N ALA A 23 -10.21 -10.83 6.92
CA ALA A 23 -11.46 -10.75 7.68
C ALA A 23 -12.01 -9.31 7.69
N ALA A 24 -11.15 -8.31 7.88
CA ALA A 24 -11.52 -6.90 7.87
C ALA A 24 -12.11 -6.45 6.52
N LEU A 25 -11.50 -6.89 5.41
CA LEU A 25 -11.99 -6.62 4.05
C LEU A 25 -13.34 -7.30 3.79
N ARG A 26 -13.53 -8.54 4.28
CA ARG A 26 -14.84 -9.23 4.20
C ARG A 26 -15.92 -8.49 5.00
N LEU A 27 -15.59 -7.99 6.19
CA LEU A 27 -16.49 -7.13 6.98
C LEU A 27 -16.80 -5.80 6.29
N ALA A 28 -15.90 -5.31 5.44
CA ALA A 28 -16.11 -4.13 4.61
C ALA A 28 -16.93 -4.41 3.33
N GLY A 29 -17.26 -5.67 3.04
CA GLY A 29 -18.15 -6.06 1.93
C GLY A 29 -17.47 -6.79 0.76
N ALA A 30 -16.18 -7.08 0.84
CA ALA A 30 -15.43 -7.74 -0.24
C ALA A 30 -15.48 -9.28 -0.18
N ARG A 31 -15.28 -9.91 -1.34
CA ARG A 31 -14.80 -11.30 -1.43
C ARG A 31 -13.27 -11.26 -1.53
N VAL A 32 -12.56 -11.94 -0.65
CA VAL A 32 -11.08 -11.89 -0.61
C VAL A 32 -10.49 -13.19 -1.12
N VAL A 33 -9.65 -13.08 -2.15
CA VAL A 33 -8.80 -14.15 -2.67
C VAL A 33 -7.37 -13.86 -2.20
N LYS A 34 -6.79 -14.78 -1.45
CA LYS A 34 -5.40 -14.66 -1.00
C LYS A 34 -4.50 -15.35 -1.99
N GLN A 35 -3.40 -14.71 -2.35
CA GLN A 35 -2.39 -15.31 -3.22
C GLN A 35 -1.00 -14.81 -2.86
N PRO A 36 0.04 -15.66 -2.99
CA PRO A 36 1.41 -15.21 -2.90
C PRO A 36 1.67 -14.14 -3.97
N TRP A 37 2.41 -13.10 -3.62
CA TRP A 37 2.76 -12.03 -4.54
C TRP A 37 3.66 -12.50 -5.71
N THR A 38 4.21 -13.72 -5.61
CA THR A 38 5.06 -14.39 -6.61
C THR A 38 4.24 -14.96 -7.76
N GLN A 39 2.93 -15.11 -7.58
CA GLN A 39 2.03 -15.63 -8.60
C GLN A 39 1.41 -14.47 -9.40
N PRO A 40 1.30 -14.59 -10.74
CA PRO A 40 0.59 -13.62 -11.55
C PRO A 40 -0.85 -13.43 -11.10
N ILE A 41 -1.35 -12.21 -11.25
CA ILE A 41 -2.72 -11.83 -10.90
C ILE A 41 -3.52 -11.76 -12.18
N ASP A 42 -4.63 -12.50 -12.24
CA ASP A 42 -5.63 -12.29 -13.27
C ASP A 42 -6.37 -10.97 -12.99
N ARG A 43 -6.11 -9.95 -13.80
CA ARG A 43 -6.62 -8.59 -13.63
C ARG A 43 -8.05 -8.43 -14.10
N ASP A 44 -8.55 -9.35 -14.92
CA ASP A 44 -9.94 -9.35 -15.40
C ASP A 44 -10.88 -9.97 -14.34
N TYR A 45 -10.31 -10.68 -13.36
CA TYR A 45 -11.05 -11.34 -12.29
C TYR A 45 -11.07 -10.57 -10.96
N VAL A 46 -10.21 -9.55 -10.81
CA VAL A 46 -10.06 -8.82 -9.54
C VAL A 46 -10.45 -7.36 -9.68
N ASP A 47 -11.23 -6.88 -8.71
CA ASP A 47 -11.75 -5.52 -8.66
C ASP A 47 -10.87 -4.60 -7.80
N GLY A 48 -9.91 -5.16 -7.06
CA GLY A 48 -9.04 -4.40 -6.19
C GLY A 48 -7.89 -5.24 -5.66
N ILE A 49 -6.77 -4.59 -5.37
CA ILE A 49 -5.57 -5.26 -4.91
C ILE A 49 -5.12 -4.68 -3.58
N VAL A 50 -4.86 -5.57 -2.63
CA VAL A 50 -4.22 -5.24 -1.36
C VAL A 50 -2.87 -5.91 -1.32
N ILE A 51 -1.83 -5.14 -1.05
CA ILE A 51 -0.46 -5.65 -0.93
C ILE A 51 -0.04 -5.48 0.51
N VAL A 52 0.27 -6.58 1.17
CA VAL A 52 0.85 -6.58 2.51
C VAL A 52 2.31 -6.99 2.39
N GLY A 53 3.16 -6.35 3.18
CA GLY A 53 4.53 -6.79 3.37
C GLY A 53 4.90 -6.73 4.84
N SER A 54 5.79 -7.63 5.26
CA SER A 54 6.66 -7.41 6.42
C SER A 54 7.78 -6.46 6.03
N GLU A 55 8.74 -6.22 6.93
CA GLU A 55 9.98 -5.49 6.64
C GLU A 55 10.50 -5.85 5.26
N VAL A 56 10.67 -4.82 4.45
CA VAL A 56 11.36 -4.97 3.18
C VAL A 56 12.79 -5.36 3.51
N ALA A 57 13.31 -6.24 2.69
CA ALA A 57 14.72 -6.47 2.62
C ALA A 57 15.60 -5.19 2.71
N GLU A 58 16.78 -5.27 3.33
CA GLU A 58 17.74 -4.17 3.35
C GLU A 58 17.99 -3.67 1.92
N GLN A 59 17.84 -2.36 1.72
CA GLN A 59 18.40 -1.71 0.55
C GLN A 59 19.92 -1.72 0.69
N PRO A 60 20.66 -2.26 -0.28
CA PRO A 60 22.09 -2.02 -0.34
C PRO A 60 22.34 -0.51 -0.41
N GLU A 61 23.37 -0.05 0.31
CA GLU A 61 23.77 1.34 0.34
C GLU A 61 23.97 1.84 -1.10
N ILE A 62 23.16 2.83 -1.52
CA ILE A 62 23.22 3.38 -2.88
C ILE A 62 24.45 4.27 -2.95
N THR A 63 25.59 3.70 -3.30
CA THR A 63 26.80 4.45 -3.67
C THR A 63 26.78 4.72 -5.18
N ALA A 64 27.54 5.72 -5.64
CA ALA A 64 27.63 6.07 -7.07
C ALA A 64 28.03 4.86 -7.96
N ASP A 65 28.67 3.85 -7.36
CA ASP A 65 29.20 2.68 -8.04
C ASP A 65 28.31 1.43 -7.89
N ASN A 66 27.23 1.49 -7.11
CA ASN A 66 26.39 0.33 -6.80
C ASN A 66 24.91 0.60 -7.09
N VAL A 67 24.57 0.66 -8.39
CA VAL A 67 23.17 0.66 -8.85
C VAL A 67 22.66 -0.77 -8.77
N VAL A 68 22.15 -1.17 -7.60
CA VAL A 68 21.49 -2.47 -7.49
C VAL A 68 20.24 -2.43 -8.36
N PRO A 69 20.04 -3.42 -9.26
CA PRO A 69 18.84 -3.47 -10.08
C PRO A 69 17.63 -3.35 -9.16
N PHE A 70 16.77 -2.42 -9.51
CA PHE A 70 15.59 -1.94 -8.78
C PHE A 70 14.60 -3.00 -8.26
N ALA A 71 14.85 -4.27 -8.56
CA ALA A 71 14.05 -5.42 -8.20
C ALA A 71 14.83 -6.45 -7.36
N GLN A 72 16.00 -6.16 -6.78
CA GLN A 72 16.72 -7.10 -5.89
C GLN A 72 16.91 -6.50 -4.51
N PHE A 73 16.35 -7.14 -3.49
CA PHE A 73 16.46 -6.71 -2.10
C PHE A 73 16.75 -7.92 -1.20
N GLN A 74 17.62 -7.81 -0.18
CA GLN A 74 17.87 -8.92 0.77
C GLN A 74 17.05 -8.88 2.09
N SER A 75 16.18 -9.84 2.36
CA SER A 75 15.43 -9.96 3.63
C SER A 75 15.85 -11.24 4.34
N HIS A 76 16.33 -11.14 5.59
CA HIS A 76 16.68 -12.31 6.42
C HIS A 76 17.65 -13.31 5.72
N GLY A 77 18.57 -12.82 4.88
CA GLY A 77 19.49 -13.66 4.10
C GLY A 77 18.99 -14.15 2.74
N TRP A 78 17.81 -13.69 2.29
CA TRP A 78 17.20 -14.07 1.02
C TRP A 78 17.07 -12.88 0.07
N SER A 79 17.51 -13.03 -1.17
CA SER A 79 17.23 -12.06 -2.24
C SER A 79 15.77 -12.15 -2.67
N VAL A 80 14.94 -11.22 -2.22
CA VAL A 80 13.57 -11.01 -2.69
C VAL A 80 13.63 -10.22 -4.00
N VAL A 81 13.16 -10.86 -5.07
CA VAL A 81 12.93 -10.21 -6.35
C VAL A 81 11.46 -9.92 -6.50
N LEU A 82 11.08 -8.64 -6.67
CA LEU A 82 9.72 -8.30 -7.08
C LEU A 82 9.48 -8.90 -8.46
N PRO A 83 8.51 -9.81 -8.61
CA PRO A 83 8.23 -10.39 -9.91
C PRO A 83 7.70 -9.30 -10.87
N PRO A 84 7.98 -9.39 -12.18
CA PRO A 84 7.64 -8.33 -13.14
C PRO A 84 6.18 -7.89 -13.09
N HIS A 85 5.24 -8.83 -12.96
CA HIS A 85 3.80 -8.52 -12.91
C HIS A 85 3.39 -7.65 -11.72
N LEU A 86 4.10 -7.77 -10.60
CA LEU A 86 3.88 -6.97 -9.40
C LEU A 86 4.56 -5.62 -9.51
N LEU A 87 5.74 -5.57 -10.13
CA LEU A 87 6.41 -4.31 -10.45
C LEU A 87 5.55 -3.45 -11.39
N ASP A 88 5.02 -4.03 -12.45
CA ASP A 88 4.13 -3.36 -13.40
C ASP A 88 2.85 -2.86 -12.74
N LEU A 89 2.32 -3.63 -11.77
CA LEU A 89 1.17 -3.23 -10.97
C LEU A 89 1.49 -2.03 -10.07
N LEU A 90 2.62 -2.06 -9.36
CA LEU A 90 3.01 -1.01 -8.42
C LEU A 90 3.45 0.28 -9.12
N ARG A 91 4.04 0.17 -10.30
CA ARG A 91 4.28 1.30 -11.21
C ARG A 91 2.99 1.79 -11.85
N HIS A 92 2.02 0.90 -11.97
CA HIS A 92 0.75 1.12 -12.67
C HIS A 92 0.94 1.41 -14.17
N ASP A 93 2.00 0.85 -14.77
CA ASP A 93 2.42 1.06 -16.18
C ASP A 93 1.45 0.44 -17.21
N SER A 94 0.31 -0.05 -16.77
CA SER A 94 -0.55 -1.00 -17.51
C SER A 94 -1.91 -0.45 -17.91
N GLY A 95 -2.19 0.83 -17.63
CA GLY A 95 -3.46 1.49 -17.98
C GLY A 95 -4.68 1.02 -17.17
N SER A 96 -4.49 0.13 -16.20
CA SER A 96 -5.56 -0.39 -15.34
C SER A 96 -5.97 0.67 -14.31
N GLN A 97 -7.28 0.81 -14.04
CA GLN A 97 -7.81 1.67 -12.98
C GLN A 97 -8.07 0.89 -11.67
N ILE A 98 -7.51 -0.31 -11.53
CA ILE A 98 -7.72 -1.15 -10.34
C ILE A 98 -7.19 -0.42 -9.08
N PRO A 99 -8.04 -0.20 -8.06
CA PRO A 99 -7.66 0.31 -6.77
C PRO A 99 -6.58 -0.52 -6.09
N VAL A 100 -5.61 0.17 -5.51
CA VAL A 100 -4.53 -0.45 -4.75
C VAL A 100 -4.49 0.11 -3.33
N LEU A 101 -4.44 -0.79 -2.36
CA LEU A 101 -4.12 -0.47 -0.98
C LEU A 101 -2.87 -1.24 -0.55
N ALA A 102 -1.77 -0.52 -0.33
CA ALA A 102 -0.51 -1.07 0.12
C ALA A 102 -0.34 -0.82 1.62
N VAL A 103 -0.16 -1.89 2.39
CA VAL A 103 -0.18 -1.85 3.87
C VAL A 103 1.17 -2.30 4.41
N ASN A 104 1.65 -1.60 5.44
CA ASN A 104 2.90 -1.90 6.12
C ASN A 104 4.07 -1.95 5.10
N GLY A 105 4.83 -3.04 4.99
CA GLY A 105 5.90 -3.21 4.02
C GLY A 105 5.40 -3.16 2.56
N GLY A 106 4.11 -3.39 2.32
CA GLY A 106 3.51 -3.15 1.01
C GLY A 106 3.65 -1.70 0.56
N CYS A 107 3.49 -0.73 1.47
CA CYS A 107 3.69 0.70 1.18
C CYS A 107 5.15 1.00 0.78
N GLN A 108 6.10 0.30 1.40
CA GLN A 108 7.52 0.43 1.09
C GLN A 108 7.81 -0.17 -0.29
N TRP A 109 7.30 -1.36 -0.59
CA TRP A 109 7.40 -1.95 -1.93
C TRP A 109 6.80 -1.06 -3.02
N LEU A 110 5.66 -0.45 -2.76
CA LEU A 110 5.04 0.51 -3.67
C LEU A 110 5.95 1.71 -3.93
N ASN A 111 6.53 2.28 -2.88
CA ASN A 111 7.47 3.40 -3.00
C ASN A 111 8.73 3.02 -3.80
N LEU A 112 9.31 1.87 -3.45
CA LEU A 112 10.49 1.31 -4.08
C LEU A 112 10.22 1.07 -5.56
N ALA A 113 9.12 0.39 -5.92
CA ALA A 113 8.71 0.13 -7.29
C ALA A 113 8.57 1.39 -8.17
N ARG A 114 8.43 2.58 -7.56
CA ARG A 114 8.28 3.86 -8.26
C ARG A 114 9.51 4.77 -8.27
N GLY A 115 10.64 4.34 -7.73
CA GLY A 115 11.88 5.12 -7.81
C GLY A 115 12.42 5.53 -6.46
N GLY A 116 11.66 5.29 -5.40
CA GLY A 116 11.97 5.81 -4.07
C GLY A 116 12.99 4.94 -3.33
N SER A 117 13.26 5.34 -2.09
CA SER A 117 14.11 4.60 -1.15
C SER A 117 13.42 4.45 0.21
N ILE A 118 14.00 3.61 1.06
CA ILE A 118 13.58 3.40 2.44
C ILE A 118 14.77 3.60 3.39
N TYR A 119 14.47 3.92 4.64
CA TYR A 119 15.38 3.71 5.75
C TYR A 119 15.35 2.24 6.13
N ASN A 120 16.51 1.57 6.06
CA ASN A 120 16.67 0.19 6.54
C ASN A 120 16.48 0.07 8.05
N ASP A 121 16.82 1.14 8.76
CA ASP A 121 16.54 1.33 10.17
C ASP A 121 15.90 2.70 10.37
N ALA A 122 14.64 2.71 10.76
CA ALA A 122 13.88 3.90 11.08
C ALA A 122 14.46 4.61 12.30
N ALA A 123 15.14 3.94 13.26
CA ALA A 123 15.82 4.62 14.37
C ALA A 123 16.82 5.64 13.88
N ALA A 124 17.54 5.35 12.79
CA ALA A 124 18.52 6.26 12.21
C ALA A 124 17.89 7.63 11.86
N PHE A 125 16.62 7.66 11.46
CA PHE A 125 15.89 8.91 11.21
C PHE A 125 15.62 9.71 12.50
N TYR A 126 15.34 9.02 13.60
CA TYR A 126 14.98 9.67 14.87
C TYR A 126 16.18 9.98 15.77
N GLY A 127 17.33 9.34 15.51
CA GLY A 127 18.53 9.47 16.35
C GLY A 127 18.34 8.93 17.77
N VAL A 128 17.51 7.89 17.96
CA VAL A 128 17.21 7.27 19.27
C VAL A 128 17.15 5.75 19.18
N ASP A 129 17.49 5.06 20.27
CA ASP A 129 17.39 3.60 20.38
C ASP A 129 15.94 3.09 20.33
N LEU A 130 15.75 1.95 19.66
CA LEU A 130 14.47 1.47 19.09
C LEU A 130 13.65 0.56 20.04
N ASP A 131 14.15 0.26 21.24
CA ASP A 131 13.61 -0.79 22.13
C ASP A 131 12.18 -0.52 22.66
N THR A 132 11.59 0.63 22.33
CA THR A 132 10.23 1.01 22.77
C THR A 132 9.20 1.15 21.64
N ARG A 133 9.55 0.91 20.37
CA ARG A 133 8.72 1.34 19.23
C ARG A 133 7.78 0.29 18.64
N LEU A 134 8.14 -1.00 18.70
CA LEU A 134 7.27 -2.05 18.20
C LEU A 134 6.00 -2.10 19.05
N MET A 135 4.83 -1.91 18.42
CA MET A 135 3.52 -1.71 19.07
C MET A 135 3.35 -0.37 19.81
N ALA A 136 4.28 0.57 19.68
CA ALA A 136 4.08 1.93 20.17
C ALA A 136 3.00 2.65 19.36
N ARG A 137 2.23 3.47 20.07
CA ARG A 137 1.28 4.40 19.47
C ARG A 137 2.06 5.55 18.85
N GLN A 138 1.87 5.76 17.56
CA GLN A 138 2.47 6.86 16.82
C GLN A 138 1.39 7.80 16.32
N GLU A 139 1.60 9.10 16.56
CA GLU A 139 0.72 10.15 16.05
C GLU A 139 1.09 10.49 14.60
N VAL A 140 0.09 10.50 13.73
CA VAL A 140 0.21 10.81 12.31
C VAL A 140 -0.73 11.94 11.95
N SER A 141 -0.17 13.00 11.40
CA SER A 141 -0.88 14.12 10.81
C SER A 141 -1.05 13.90 9.30
N LEU A 142 -2.29 13.83 8.86
CA LEU A 142 -2.67 13.76 7.45
C LEU A 142 -2.72 15.16 6.82
N ILE A 143 -2.34 15.25 5.55
CA ILE A 143 -2.46 16.48 4.77
C ILE A 143 -3.93 16.77 4.50
N SER A 144 -4.36 18.00 4.79
CA SER A 144 -5.77 18.41 4.77
C SER A 144 -6.46 18.25 3.40
N THR A 145 -5.70 18.40 2.31
CA THR A 145 -6.17 18.28 0.93
C THR A 145 -6.16 16.85 0.38
N SER A 146 -5.55 15.90 1.09
CA SER A 146 -5.38 14.53 0.61
C SER A 146 -6.69 13.75 0.49
N GLY A 147 -6.71 12.80 -0.46
CA GLY A 147 -7.78 11.82 -0.59
C GLY A 147 -7.90 10.96 0.67
N LEU A 148 -6.77 10.53 1.23
CA LEU A 148 -6.72 9.75 2.46
C LEU A 148 -7.38 10.46 3.65
N ARG A 149 -7.10 11.76 3.87
CA ARG A 149 -7.76 12.56 4.91
C ARG A 149 -9.27 12.62 4.73
N ARG A 150 -9.75 12.75 3.49
CA ARG A 150 -11.19 12.77 3.17
C ARG A 150 -11.85 11.41 3.48
N VAL A 151 -11.17 10.33 3.14
CA VAL A 151 -11.61 8.96 3.40
C VAL A 151 -11.68 8.68 4.90
N MET A 152 -10.59 8.96 5.62
CA MET A 152 -10.46 8.67 7.05
C MET A 152 -11.22 9.65 7.93
N ASP A 153 -11.51 10.85 7.40
CA ASP A 153 -12.23 11.95 8.05
C ASP A 153 -11.63 12.35 9.39
N ARG A 154 -10.32 12.41 9.40
CA ARG A 154 -9.49 12.85 10.52
C ARG A 154 -8.25 13.53 9.94
N LEU A 155 -7.79 14.56 10.64
CA LEU A 155 -6.48 15.16 10.37
C LEU A 155 -5.41 14.42 11.16
N GLU A 156 -5.69 14.06 12.41
CA GLU A 156 -4.76 13.36 13.28
C GLU A 156 -5.22 11.92 13.53
N LEU A 157 -4.26 11.01 13.50
CA LEU A 157 -4.45 9.59 13.71
C LEU A 157 -3.46 9.09 14.74
N GLU A 158 -3.87 8.15 15.57
CA GLU A 158 -2.96 7.33 16.36
C GLU A 158 -2.91 5.93 15.75
N VAL A 159 -1.74 5.54 15.25
CA VAL A 159 -1.49 4.29 14.53
C VAL A 159 -0.46 3.43 15.25
N ASN A 160 -0.33 2.17 14.86
CA ASN A 160 0.69 1.25 15.35
C ASN A 160 1.95 1.32 14.48
N CYS A 161 3.10 1.13 15.12
CA CYS A 161 4.37 0.87 14.44
C CYS A 161 4.68 -0.63 14.51
N THR A 162 4.75 -1.27 13.35
CA THR A 162 4.89 -2.74 13.22
C THR A 162 6.13 -3.18 12.46
N VAL A 163 6.91 -2.23 11.94
CA VAL A 163 8.16 -2.48 11.20
C VAL A 163 9.20 -1.42 11.54
N ASN A 164 10.47 -1.81 11.52
CA ASN A 164 11.60 -0.92 11.79
C ASN A 164 12.09 -0.17 10.54
N GLN A 165 11.32 -0.18 9.46
CA GLN A 165 11.66 0.48 8.21
C GLN A 165 10.64 1.54 7.85
N ALA A 166 11.09 2.50 7.04
CA ALA A 166 10.22 3.58 6.61
C ALA A 166 10.58 4.14 5.23
N VAL A 167 9.60 4.69 4.52
CA VAL A 167 9.85 5.48 3.31
C VAL A 167 10.77 6.67 3.62
N SER A 168 11.84 6.79 2.83
CA SER A 168 12.83 7.87 2.91
C SER A 168 12.64 8.86 1.76
N VAL A 169 13.13 8.52 0.56
CA VAL A 169 12.86 9.28 -0.67
C VAL A 169 11.60 8.74 -1.33
N LEU A 170 10.70 9.66 -1.68
CA LEU A 170 9.43 9.30 -2.29
C LEU A 170 9.60 8.91 -3.78
N GLY A 171 8.96 7.83 -4.19
CA GLY A 171 8.89 7.38 -5.58
C GLY A 171 8.07 8.33 -6.47
N ARG A 172 8.28 8.22 -7.79
CA ARG A 172 7.64 9.08 -8.80
C ARG A 172 6.12 8.94 -8.81
N GLY A 173 5.44 10.07 -9.03
CA GLY A 173 3.97 10.14 -9.10
C GLY A 173 3.25 9.99 -7.75
N LEU A 174 3.97 9.68 -6.67
CA LEU A 174 3.39 9.63 -5.33
C LEU A 174 3.38 11.01 -4.69
N GLN A 175 2.43 11.21 -3.79
CA GLN A 175 2.38 12.34 -2.87
C GLN A 175 2.42 11.82 -1.44
N VAL A 176 3.23 12.46 -0.59
CA VAL A 176 3.14 12.24 0.86
C VAL A 176 1.83 12.81 1.34
N VAL A 177 1.05 12.03 2.09
CA VAL A 177 -0.26 12.46 2.62
C VAL A 177 -0.43 12.22 4.11
N GLY A 178 0.56 11.61 4.76
CA GLY A 178 0.63 11.51 6.20
C GLY A 178 2.08 11.52 6.67
N ARG A 179 2.36 12.28 7.73
CA ARG A 179 3.65 12.26 8.42
C ARG A 179 3.45 12.14 9.92
N ASP A 180 4.43 11.61 10.61
CA ASP A 180 4.43 11.61 12.06
C ASP A 180 4.92 12.92 12.68
N SER A 181 4.95 13.00 14.01
CA SER A 181 5.39 14.18 14.76
C SER A 181 6.85 14.60 14.52
N LYS A 182 7.67 13.74 13.93
CA LYS A 182 9.08 14.02 13.58
C LYS A 182 9.26 14.18 12.07
N GLY A 183 8.18 14.14 11.31
CA GLY A 183 8.19 14.34 9.87
C GLY A 183 8.48 13.07 9.06
N MET A 184 8.57 11.88 9.65
CA MET A 184 8.70 10.64 8.88
C MET A 184 7.44 10.41 8.05
N ILE A 185 7.60 9.97 6.80
CA ILE A 185 6.48 9.63 5.92
C ILE A 185 5.74 8.43 6.53
N GLN A 186 4.42 8.50 6.61
CA GLN A 186 3.57 7.42 7.17
C GLN A 186 2.47 6.99 6.22
N ALA A 187 2.07 7.88 5.29
CA ALA A 187 1.16 7.55 4.23
C ALA A 187 1.52 8.27 2.94
N VAL A 188 1.27 7.59 1.82
CA VAL A 188 1.45 8.10 0.46
C VAL A 188 0.21 7.77 -0.37
N GLU A 189 -0.07 8.58 -1.38
CA GLU A 189 -1.11 8.27 -2.37
C GLU A 189 -0.66 8.68 -3.77
N ASP A 190 -1.23 8.06 -4.81
CA ASP A 190 -1.14 8.59 -6.17
C ASP A 190 -2.43 9.36 -6.47
N PRO A 191 -2.36 10.70 -6.64
CA PRO A 191 -3.54 11.54 -6.85
C PRO A 191 -4.20 11.34 -8.21
N HIS A 192 -3.54 10.67 -9.16
CA HIS A 192 -4.05 10.43 -10.51
C HIS A 192 -4.97 9.21 -10.60
N HIS A 193 -5.16 8.47 -9.51
CA HIS A 193 -6.02 7.28 -9.46
C HIS A 193 -7.15 7.46 -8.44
N ALA A 194 -8.30 6.82 -8.71
CA ALA A 194 -9.46 6.89 -7.84
C ALA A 194 -9.18 6.40 -6.41
N PHE A 195 -8.34 5.36 -6.28
CA PHE A 195 -7.85 4.90 -4.99
C PHE A 195 -6.51 4.15 -5.14
N PHE A 196 -5.41 4.83 -4.86
CA PHE A 196 -4.08 4.25 -4.83
C PHE A 196 -3.33 4.78 -3.60
N VAL A 197 -3.35 3.99 -2.52
CA VAL A 197 -2.94 4.44 -1.18
C VAL A 197 -1.93 3.47 -0.58
N GLY A 198 -0.84 4.00 -0.04
CA GLY A 198 0.11 3.29 0.79
C GLY A 198 0.08 3.81 2.23
N VAL A 199 -0.01 2.93 3.22
CA VAL A 199 0.10 3.27 4.65
C VAL A 199 1.14 2.39 5.31
N GLN A 200 2.01 2.97 6.14
CA GLN A 200 3.09 2.24 6.81
C GLN A 200 2.63 1.49 8.08
N TRP A 201 1.45 1.81 8.61
CA TRP A 201 0.86 1.09 9.75
C TRP A 201 0.01 -0.10 9.29
N ALA A 202 -0.38 -0.96 10.24
CA ALA A 202 -1.23 -2.12 10.00
C ALA A 202 -2.68 -1.86 10.47
N PRO A 203 -3.59 -1.39 9.58
CA PRO A 203 -4.96 -1.02 9.93
C PRO A 203 -5.81 -2.19 10.46
N GLU A 204 -5.45 -3.43 10.16
CA GLU A 204 -6.10 -4.66 10.63
C GLU A 204 -6.02 -4.81 12.16
N TYR A 205 -4.99 -4.28 12.81
CA TYR A 205 -4.89 -4.26 14.28
C TYR A 205 -5.66 -3.12 14.93
N LEU A 206 -6.13 -2.17 14.12
CA LEU A 206 -6.75 -0.93 14.57
C LEU A 206 -8.24 -0.86 14.22
N LEU A 207 -8.90 -1.99 13.96
CA LEU A 207 -10.31 -2.04 13.55
C LEU A 207 -11.27 -1.48 14.61
N HIS A 208 -10.87 -1.37 15.87
CA HIS A 208 -11.64 -0.66 16.91
C HIS A 208 -11.74 0.86 16.61
N LYS A 209 -10.81 1.43 15.85
CA LYS A 209 -10.81 2.84 15.42
C LYS A 209 -11.66 3.04 14.16
N ARG A 210 -12.59 4.01 14.21
CA ARG A 210 -13.52 4.29 13.10
C ARG A 210 -12.81 4.67 11.80
N ALA A 211 -11.72 5.43 11.89
CA ALA A 211 -10.95 5.87 10.73
C ALA A 211 -10.38 4.70 9.92
N GLN A 212 -9.90 3.65 10.59
CA GLN A 212 -9.31 2.47 9.96
C GLN A 212 -10.38 1.61 9.27
N ARG A 213 -11.55 1.48 9.90
CA ARG A 213 -12.72 0.89 9.23
C ARG A 213 -13.18 1.70 8.01
N ARG A 214 -13.04 3.03 8.03
CA ARG A 214 -13.37 3.90 6.88
C ARG A 214 -12.38 3.72 5.74
N LEU A 215 -11.08 3.61 6.02
CA LEU A 215 -10.05 3.31 5.03
C LEU A 215 -10.40 2.04 4.24
N LEU A 216 -10.63 0.93 4.94
CA LEU A 216 -10.94 -0.35 4.30
C LEU A 216 -12.26 -0.31 3.51
N ARG A 217 -13.31 0.33 4.05
CA ARG A 217 -14.58 0.49 3.32
C ARG A 217 -14.44 1.37 2.08
N ALA A 218 -13.64 2.43 2.14
CA ALA A 218 -13.43 3.29 0.98
C ALA A 218 -12.67 2.57 -0.13
N PHE A 219 -11.67 1.78 0.23
CA PHE A 219 -10.99 0.88 -0.71
C PHE A 219 -11.96 -0.10 -1.37
N VAL A 220 -12.76 -0.83 -0.57
CA VAL A 220 -13.75 -1.79 -1.11
C VAL A 220 -14.80 -1.10 -1.99
N ARG A 221 -15.22 0.11 -1.63
CA ARG A 221 -16.15 0.91 -2.44
C ARG A 221 -15.51 1.33 -3.77
N ALA A 222 -14.24 1.74 -3.77
CA ALA A 222 -13.53 2.07 -5.00
C ALA A 222 -13.46 0.85 -5.93
N ALA A 223 -13.18 -0.34 -5.36
CA ALA A 223 -13.17 -1.59 -6.13
C ALA A 223 -14.55 -1.90 -6.73
N SER A 224 -15.64 -1.59 -6.02
CA SER A 224 -17.00 -1.81 -6.54
C SER A 224 -17.40 -0.84 -7.66
N ALA A 225 -16.69 0.27 -7.84
CA ALA A 225 -17.06 1.32 -8.80
C ALA A 225 -16.53 1.06 -10.22
N ILE A 226 -15.59 0.13 -10.39
CA ILE A 226 -14.95 -0.18 -11.69
C ILE A 226 -15.97 -0.70 -12.72
N GLU A 227 -17.08 -1.31 -12.27
CA GLU A 227 -18.17 -1.79 -13.14
C GLU A 227 -18.90 -0.66 -13.90
N THR A 228 -18.67 0.64 -13.63
CA THR A 228 -19.56 1.73 -14.10
C THR A 228 -19.03 2.61 -15.24
N ASP A 229 -17.72 2.58 -15.56
CA ASP A 229 -17.14 3.50 -16.56
C ASP A 229 -16.93 2.87 -17.96
N ALA A 230 -17.36 1.62 -18.17
CA ALA A 230 -17.16 0.90 -19.44
C ALA A 230 -18.31 1.04 -20.46
N GLU A 231 -19.40 1.74 -20.15
CA GLU A 231 -20.46 2.03 -21.12
C GLU A 231 -20.47 3.53 -21.50
N VAL A 232 -19.72 3.86 -22.55
CA VAL A 232 -20.06 5.01 -23.41
C VAL A 232 -20.79 4.46 -24.63
N PRO A 233 -22.12 4.60 -24.76
CA PRO A 233 -22.79 4.31 -26.01
C PRO A 233 -22.34 5.34 -27.04
N HIS A 234 -21.57 4.91 -28.03
CA HIS A 234 -21.45 5.66 -29.27
C HIS A 234 -22.84 5.79 -29.88
N GLN A 235 -23.45 6.98 -29.75
CA GLN A 235 -24.63 7.31 -30.51
C GLN A 235 -24.26 7.35 -32.00
N ASP A 236 -24.83 6.42 -32.74
CA ASP A 236 -24.92 6.40 -34.19
C ASP A 236 -25.36 7.77 -34.70
N GLN A 237 -24.45 8.51 -35.33
CA GLN A 237 -24.82 9.58 -36.24
C GLN A 237 -25.21 8.97 -37.59
N ARG A 238 -26.45 8.48 -37.66
CA ARG A 238 -27.21 8.41 -38.91
C ARG A 238 -28.25 9.53 -38.88
N THR A 239 -27.99 10.58 -39.65
CA THR A 239 -28.94 11.57 -40.21
C THR A 239 -28.07 12.65 -40.86
N GLY A 240 -28.18 13.00 -42.13
CA GLY A 240 -29.02 12.56 -43.25
C GLY A 240 -28.43 13.16 -44.53
#